data_AF-A0A7C6TQZ1-F1
#
_entry.id   AF-A0A7C6TQZ1-F1
#
_cell.length_a   1.000
_cell.length_b   1.000
_cell.length_c   1.000
_cell.angle_alpha   90.00
_cell.angle_beta   90.00
_cell.angle_gamma   90.00
#
_symmetry.space_group_name_H-M   'P 1'
#
loop_
_entity.id
_entity.type
_entity.pdbx_description
1 polymer ?
#
loop_
_entity_poly.entity_id
_entity_poly.type
_entity_poly.pdbx_seq_one_letter_code
_entity_poly.pdbx_strand_id
1 'polypeptide(L)'
;MNTKEINIAANIRNLRTGLGLSQDKLAQEFNVSVQAVSKWETGASMPDIMMLPKIADYFGISLDELFYGEAEIQDAVITEEHMEDIGEPENETETPDSSYETASPEEPDISKDFEDDFKKFIRKDTIDYKNRKSKFLRRLSQFEIESSDVMVYVIRYRDGQYIESVYEDDTPIKLDLSDYQDNKINIAVWGNAAVKGNIGGFVDAEGSVSCGIVGGNLSAGDSVECGNVGGNLTAGDSVTCGNVGGTVNVGDSLTCADIAGTANSGYSIQCLAIYGNATAGVNLSCCNVKGKLVADGDAATGNIGGDVYCGGDISCGDVEGAVKADGDITCGDVGGSIEAGGDVKCDNVGGAVRAGCDVSCNNVGGPVKSDCDVECNNVGGSVKSGGDVTCNNIEGLLCAGGDVECNNISGDVNCGGDVECENIDGSAEIGGSLNANTIKASVTAAGEINADTIINCILNSQQ
;
A
#
# COMPACT_ATOMS: atom_id res chain seq x y z
N MET A 1 -24.16 7.50 -10.01
CA MET A 1 -23.94 6.44 -11.03
C MET A 1 -24.48 5.13 -10.45
N ASN A 2 -24.82 4.13 -11.27
CA ASN A 2 -25.04 2.78 -10.75
C ASN A 2 -23.68 2.11 -10.59
N THR A 3 -23.19 2.01 -9.35
CA THR A 3 -22.09 1.10 -9.01
C THR A 3 -22.65 -0.33 -8.93
N LYS A 4 -22.01 -1.27 -9.64
CA LYS A 4 -22.33 -2.70 -9.53
C LYS A 4 -21.80 -3.26 -8.21
N GLU A 5 -22.46 -4.27 -7.66
CA GLU A 5 -22.10 -4.87 -6.38
C GLU A 5 -21.17 -6.08 -6.62
N ILE A 6 -19.98 -6.09 -5.99
CA ILE A 6 -18.99 -7.15 -6.19
C ILE A 6 -19.42 -8.40 -5.39
N ASN A 7 -19.59 -9.53 -6.06
CA ASN A 7 -20.18 -10.76 -5.50
C ASN A 7 -19.39 -12.04 -5.86
N ILE A 8 -18.06 -11.94 -5.85
CA ILE A 8 -17.11 -13.04 -6.15
C ILE A 8 -17.45 -14.33 -5.37
N ALA A 9 -17.85 -14.20 -4.10
CA ALA A 9 -18.15 -15.34 -3.24
C ALA A 9 -19.35 -16.18 -3.73
N ALA A 10 -20.45 -15.54 -4.13
CA ALA A 10 -21.58 -16.24 -4.73
C ALA A 10 -21.23 -16.76 -6.13
N ASN A 11 -20.47 -16.00 -6.92
CA ASN A 11 -20.10 -16.38 -8.28
C ASN A 11 -19.23 -17.65 -8.31
N ILE A 12 -18.15 -17.75 -7.52
CA ILE A 12 -17.32 -18.96 -7.42
C ILE A 12 -18.18 -20.18 -7.03
N ARG A 13 -19.11 -20.01 -6.09
CA ARG A 13 -20.04 -21.06 -5.64
C ARG A 13 -20.99 -21.51 -6.75
N ASN A 14 -21.55 -20.56 -7.51
CA ASN A 14 -22.45 -20.81 -8.62
C ASN A 14 -21.73 -21.51 -9.78
N LEU A 15 -20.55 -21.02 -10.18
CA LEU A 15 -19.72 -21.59 -11.24
C LEU A 15 -19.31 -23.04 -10.92
N ARG A 16 -18.78 -23.28 -9.71
CA ARG A 16 -18.43 -24.64 -9.26
C ARG A 16 -19.64 -25.58 -9.28
N THR A 17 -20.79 -25.13 -8.78
CA THR A 17 -22.00 -25.98 -8.72
C THR A 17 -22.66 -26.19 -10.09
N GLY A 18 -22.56 -25.22 -11.01
CA GLY A 18 -23.00 -25.36 -12.40
C GLY A 18 -22.22 -26.45 -13.16
N LEU A 19 -20.92 -26.56 -12.92
CA LEU A 19 -20.08 -27.66 -13.43
C LEU A 19 -20.21 -28.98 -12.65
N GLY A 20 -21.06 -29.03 -11.61
CA GLY A 20 -21.26 -30.22 -10.77
C GLY A 20 -20.05 -30.62 -9.91
N LEU A 21 -19.05 -29.73 -9.77
CA LEU A 21 -17.83 -29.98 -9.02
C LEU A 21 -18.06 -29.88 -7.51
N SER A 22 -17.29 -30.63 -6.71
CA SER A 22 -17.26 -30.54 -5.25
C SER A 22 -16.17 -29.58 -4.76
N GLN A 23 -16.28 -29.05 -3.54
CA GLN A 23 -15.30 -28.11 -2.98
C GLN A 23 -13.88 -28.71 -2.90
N ASP A 24 -13.76 -30.02 -2.63
CA ASP A 24 -12.47 -30.72 -2.63
C ASP A 24 -11.85 -30.83 -4.03
N LYS A 25 -12.67 -30.88 -5.09
CA LYS A 25 -12.21 -30.90 -6.48
C LYS A 25 -11.67 -29.54 -6.90
N LEU A 26 -12.37 -28.46 -6.59
CA LEU A 26 -11.89 -27.11 -6.86
C LEU A 26 -10.62 -26.79 -6.05
N ALA A 27 -10.54 -27.27 -4.81
CA ALA A 27 -9.36 -27.09 -3.95
C ALA A 27 -8.12 -27.83 -4.49
N GLN A 28 -8.31 -29.03 -5.06
CA GLN A 28 -7.23 -29.78 -5.71
C GLN A 28 -6.67 -29.06 -6.95
N GLU A 29 -7.53 -28.41 -7.74
CA GLU A 29 -7.12 -27.71 -8.96
C GLU A 29 -6.21 -26.50 -8.65
N PHE A 30 -6.61 -25.65 -7.71
CA PHE A 30 -5.84 -24.46 -7.32
C PHE A 30 -4.75 -24.73 -6.27
N ASN A 31 -4.51 -26.00 -5.91
CA ASN A 31 -3.56 -26.43 -4.89
C ASN A 31 -3.76 -25.72 -3.53
N VAL A 32 -5.02 -25.58 -3.10
CA VAL A 32 -5.43 -24.96 -1.83
C VAL A 32 -6.11 -25.95 -0.90
N SER A 33 -6.38 -25.54 0.35
CA SER A 33 -7.18 -26.33 1.28
C SER A 33 -8.68 -26.28 0.93
N VAL A 34 -9.42 -27.33 1.28
CA VAL A 34 -10.88 -27.35 1.12
C VAL A 34 -11.55 -26.28 2.01
N GLN A 35 -10.91 -25.94 3.13
CA GLN A 35 -11.30 -24.82 3.98
C GLN A 35 -11.17 -23.47 3.28
N ALA A 36 -10.15 -23.25 2.45
CA ALA A 36 -10.00 -22.01 1.67
C ALA A 36 -11.15 -21.84 0.68
N VAL A 37 -11.43 -22.86 -0.16
CA VAL A 37 -12.59 -22.85 -1.07
C VAL A 37 -13.91 -22.66 -0.33
N SER A 38 -14.07 -23.27 0.83
CA SER A 38 -15.27 -23.08 1.66
C SER A 38 -15.41 -21.64 2.17
N LYS A 39 -14.32 -20.99 2.58
CA LYS A 39 -14.32 -19.56 2.95
C LYS A 39 -14.59 -18.64 1.76
N TRP A 40 -14.01 -18.94 0.59
CA TRP A 40 -14.27 -18.19 -0.66
C TRP A 40 -15.76 -18.17 -0.99
N GLU A 41 -16.43 -19.31 -0.91
CA GLU A 41 -17.85 -19.44 -1.22
C GLU A 41 -18.82 -18.93 -0.13
N THR A 42 -18.32 -18.52 1.03
CA THR A 42 -19.10 -17.89 2.10
C THR A 42 -18.74 -16.42 2.33
N GLY A 43 -17.79 -15.87 1.57
CA GLY A 43 -17.27 -14.51 1.78
C GLY A 43 -16.40 -14.35 3.03
N ALA A 44 -16.01 -15.46 3.69
CA ALA A 44 -15.18 -15.45 4.89
C ALA A 44 -13.66 -15.34 4.62
N SER A 45 -13.27 -15.36 3.34
CA SER A 45 -12.03 -14.82 2.78
C SER A 45 -12.17 -14.75 1.26
N MET A 46 -11.37 -13.95 0.56
CA MET A 46 -11.30 -13.97 -0.91
C MET A 46 -10.21 -14.96 -1.38
N PRO A 47 -10.21 -15.41 -2.65
CA PRO A 47 -8.98 -15.92 -3.28
C PRO A 47 -7.90 -14.83 -3.31
N ASP A 48 -6.65 -15.27 -3.37
CA ASP A 48 -5.50 -14.40 -3.65
C ASP A 48 -5.69 -13.67 -5.00
N ILE A 49 -5.22 -12.42 -5.12
CA ILE A 49 -5.32 -11.65 -6.36
C ILE A 49 -4.62 -12.37 -7.54
N MET A 50 -3.52 -13.09 -7.27
CA MET A 50 -2.81 -13.95 -8.23
C MET A 50 -3.52 -15.28 -8.51
N MET A 51 -4.64 -15.57 -7.83
CA MET A 51 -5.56 -16.68 -8.14
C MET A 51 -6.78 -16.21 -8.93
N LEU A 52 -7.25 -14.96 -8.78
CA LEU A 52 -8.47 -14.49 -9.46
C LEU A 52 -8.43 -14.65 -11.01
N PRO A 53 -7.34 -14.30 -11.74
CA PRO A 53 -7.23 -14.58 -13.17
C PRO A 53 -7.27 -16.07 -13.51
N LYS A 54 -6.68 -16.92 -12.67
CA LYS A 54 -6.63 -18.38 -12.86
C LYS A 54 -8.01 -19.02 -12.61
N ILE A 55 -8.79 -18.45 -11.69
CA ILE A 55 -10.17 -18.86 -11.41
C ILE A 55 -11.09 -18.46 -12.56
N ALA A 56 -10.92 -17.25 -13.11
CA ALA A 56 -11.65 -16.78 -14.29
C ALA A 56 -11.36 -17.67 -15.53
N ASP A 57 -10.08 -17.91 -15.84
CA ASP A 57 -9.62 -18.78 -16.94
C ASP A 57 -10.14 -20.22 -16.79
N TYR A 58 -10.04 -20.82 -15.60
CA TYR A 58 -10.56 -22.17 -15.33
C TYR A 58 -12.07 -22.32 -15.57
N PHE A 59 -12.85 -21.29 -15.25
CA PHE A 59 -14.29 -21.28 -15.51
C PHE A 59 -14.65 -20.78 -16.92
N GLY A 60 -13.67 -20.32 -17.72
CA GLY A 60 -13.88 -19.84 -19.08
C GLY A 60 -14.57 -18.47 -19.16
N ILE A 61 -14.40 -17.62 -18.14
CA ILE A 61 -15.07 -16.32 -18.00
C ILE A 61 -14.07 -15.17 -17.84
N SER A 62 -14.53 -13.94 -18.02
CA SER A 62 -13.78 -12.72 -17.70
C SER A 62 -13.68 -12.46 -16.19
N LEU A 63 -12.75 -11.57 -15.80
CA LEU A 63 -12.68 -11.08 -14.41
C LEU A 63 -13.95 -10.28 -14.02
N ASP A 64 -14.55 -9.52 -14.94
CA ASP A 64 -15.82 -8.84 -14.67
C ASP A 64 -16.98 -9.83 -14.43
N GLU A 65 -17.04 -10.94 -15.17
CA GLU A 65 -18.01 -12.02 -14.92
C GLU A 65 -17.73 -12.73 -13.59
N LEU A 66 -16.48 -12.88 -13.17
CA LEU A 66 -16.13 -13.40 -11.85
C LEU A 66 -16.57 -12.43 -10.73
N PHE A 67 -16.42 -11.12 -10.95
CA PHE A 67 -16.74 -10.09 -9.95
C PHE A 67 -18.25 -9.79 -9.85
N TYR A 68 -18.96 -9.68 -10.97
CA TYR A 68 -20.36 -9.22 -11.01
C TYR A 68 -21.37 -10.28 -11.49
N GLY A 69 -20.92 -11.31 -12.23
CA GLY A 69 -21.77 -12.39 -12.74
C GLY A 69 -22.46 -12.08 -14.09
N GLU A 70 -22.71 -13.13 -14.88
CA GLU A 70 -23.30 -13.04 -16.24
C GLU A 70 -24.61 -12.24 -16.31
N ALA A 71 -25.41 -12.27 -15.24
CA ALA A 71 -26.73 -11.67 -15.20
C ALA A 71 -26.72 -10.13 -15.23
N GLU A 72 -25.61 -9.48 -14.88
CA GLU A 72 -25.51 -8.01 -14.79
C GLU A 72 -24.79 -7.35 -15.98
N ILE A 73 -24.51 -8.10 -17.05
CA ILE A 73 -23.63 -7.65 -18.15
C ILE A 73 -24.41 -7.32 -19.44
N GLN A 74 -25.68 -7.74 -19.55
CA GLN A 74 -26.46 -7.61 -20.79
C GLN A 74 -26.80 -6.17 -21.21
N ASP A 75 -26.70 -5.17 -20.31
CA ASP A 75 -26.99 -3.77 -20.62
C ASP A 75 -25.86 -3.03 -21.38
N ALA A 76 -24.72 -3.67 -21.64
CA ALA A 76 -23.50 -3.01 -22.16
C ALA A 76 -23.22 -3.20 -23.68
N VAL A 77 -24.10 -3.88 -24.42
CA VAL A 77 -23.88 -4.11 -25.87
C VAL A 77 -24.37 -2.93 -26.71
N ILE A 78 -23.53 -1.92 -26.88
CA ILE A 78 -23.68 -0.93 -27.97
C ILE A 78 -23.15 -1.57 -29.26
N THR A 79 -24.03 -1.76 -30.25
CA THR A 79 -23.68 -2.34 -31.55
C THR A 79 -22.91 -1.35 -32.43
N GLU A 80 -21.90 -1.86 -33.14
CA GLU A 80 -21.17 -1.13 -34.19
C GLU A 80 -22.11 -0.79 -35.37
N GLU A 81 -22.48 0.48 -35.55
CA GLU A 81 -22.89 0.98 -36.87
C GLU A 81 -22.87 2.53 -36.93
N HIS A 82 -21.87 3.09 -37.64
CA HIS A 82 -21.89 4.28 -38.54
C HIS A 82 -20.55 5.05 -38.52
N MET A 83 -19.96 5.21 -39.70
CA MET A 83 -18.80 6.07 -40.01
C MET A 83 -19.27 7.33 -40.80
N GLU A 84 -18.31 8.07 -41.40
CA GLU A 84 -18.47 9.26 -42.28
C GLU A 84 -18.75 10.58 -41.51
N ASP A 85 -18.12 11.74 -41.78
CA ASP A 85 -16.99 12.17 -42.66
C ASP A 85 -16.48 13.54 -42.08
N ILE A 86 -15.29 14.15 -42.32
CA ILE A 86 -14.21 14.07 -43.33
C ILE A 86 -12.88 14.55 -42.69
N GLY A 87 -11.72 14.22 -43.28
CA GLY A 87 -10.64 15.21 -43.49
C GLY A 87 -9.24 14.98 -42.86
N GLU A 88 -8.29 14.56 -43.70
CA GLU A 88 -6.83 14.75 -43.55
C GLU A 88 -6.36 16.06 -44.24
N PRO A 89 -5.08 16.49 -44.13
CA PRO A 89 -4.17 16.54 -42.98
C PRO A 89 -3.54 17.96 -42.84
N GLU A 90 -2.53 18.15 -41.98
CA GLU A 90 -1.17 18.57 -42.40
C GLU A 90 -0.17 18.58 -41.22
N ASN A 91 1.11 18.79 -41.52
CA ASN A 91 2.26 18.58 -40.64
C ASN A 91 3.03 19.89 -40.45
N GLU A 92 3.45 20.21 -39.21
CA GLU A 92 4.71 20.93 -38.97
C GLU A 92 5.19 20.77 -37.52
N THR A 93 6.52 20.71 -37.34
CA THR A 93 7.22 20.58 -36.06
C THR A 93 7.79 21.93 -35.61
N GLU A 94 7.52 22.37 -34.38
CA GLU A 94 8.38 23.35 -33.71
C GLU A 94 8.31 23.23 -32.18
N THR A 95 9.40 23.61 -31.50
CA THR A 95 9.61 23.41 -30.06
C THR A 95 9.02 24.54 -29.21
N PRO A 96 8.48 24.26 -28.00
CA PRO A 96 8.15 25.33 -27.05
C PRO A 96 9.41 26.02 -26.51
N ASP A 97 9.51 27.34 -26.72
CA ASP A 97 10.36 28.19 -25.89
C ASP A 97 9.74 28.35 -24.49
N SER A 98 10.57 28.80 -23.57
CA SER A 98 10.40 28.99 -22.13
C SER A 98 9.28 29.96 -21.70
N SER A 99 9.12 30.08 -20.38
CA SER A 99 8.23 30.98 -19.62
C SER A 99 6.75 30.57 -19.50
N TYR A 100 6.49 29.61 -18.60
CA TYR A 100 5.21 29.47 -17.92
C TYR A 100 5.33 29.88 -16.43
N GLU A 101 4.74 31.03 -16.08
CA GLU A 101 4.38 31.32 -14.69
C GLU A 101 3.18 30.45 -14.30
N THR A 102 3.42 29.34 -13.59
CA THR A 102 2.33 28.47 -13.11
C THR A 102 1.81 28.92 -11.74
N ALA A 103 0.75 29.72 -11.75
CA ALA A 103 -0.17 29.73 -10.62
C ALA A 103 -0.85 28.35 -10.55
N SER A 104 -0.39 27.48 -9.64
CA SER A 104 -0.97 26.14 -9.47
C SER A 104 -2.46 26.25 -9.11
N PRO A 105 -3.33 25.39 -9.65
CA PRO A 105 -4.65 25.15 -9.08
C PRO A 105 -4.52 24.75 -7.61
N GLU A 106 -5.50 25.16 -6.79
CA GLU A 106 -5.64 24.68 -5.41
C GLU A 106 -6.04 23.19 -5.43
N GLU A 107 -5.35 22.37 -4.62
CA GLU A 107 -5.68 20.96 -4.49
C GLU A 107 -7.10 20.75 -3.91
N PRO A 108 -7.80 19.66 -4.27
CA PRO A 108 -9.11 19.36 -3.70
C PRO A 108 -8.98 19.07 -2.20
N ASP A 109 -9.66 19.87 -1.38
CA ASP A 109 -9.67 19.75 0.08
C ASP A 109 -10.48 18.53 0.56
N ILE A 110 -9.83 17.36 0.53
CA ILE A 110 -10.36 16.06 0.96
C ILE A 110 -10.91 16.09 2.41
N SER A 111 -10.48 17.06 3.24
CA SER A 111 -11.03 17.20 4.60
C SER A 111 -12.53 17.47 4.62
N LYS A 112 -13.12 18.04 3.54
CA LYS A 112 -14.57 18.30 3.49
C LYS A 112 -15.40 17.07 3.20
N ASP A 113 -15.00 16.20 2.26
CA ASP A 113 -15.84 15.08 1.83
C ASP A 113 -15.95 14.01 2.93
N PHE A 114 -14.85 13.69 3.62
CA PHE A 114 -14.85 12.82 4.80
C PHE A 114 -15.72 13.39 5.93
N GLU A 115 -15.54 14.68 6.23
CA GLU A 115 -16.28 15.41 7.27
C GLU A 115 -17.80 15.50 6.93
N ASP A 116 -18.19 15.66 5.67
CA ASP A 116 -19.60 15.76 5.27
C ASP A 116 -20.31 14.40 5.19
N ASP A 117 -19.63 13.30 4.84
CA ASP A 117 -20.19 11.94 5.02
C ASP A 117 -20.29 11.56 6.50
N PHE A 118 -19.32 11.95 7.34
CA PHE A 118 -19.39 11.80 8.79
C PHE A 118 -20.55 12.62 9.38
N LYS A 119 -20.78 13.86 8.91
CA LYS A 119 -21.92 14.70 9.32
C LYS A 119 -23.28 14.16 8.91
N LYS A 120 -23.41 13.44 7.78
CA LYS A 120 -24.67 12.78 7.40
C LYS A 120 -25.15 11.77 8.46
N PHE A 121 -24.22 11.20 9.24
CA PHE A 121 -24.51 10.22 10.29
C PHE A 121 -25.01 10.83 11.61
N ILE A 122 -24.73 12.11 11.89
CA ILE A 122 -25.12 12.77 13.16
C ILE A 122 -26.25 13.79 12.92
N ARG A 123 -27.51 13.33 13.02
CA ARG A 123 -28.68 14.22 13.09
C ARG A 123 -29.01 14.56 14.54
N LYS A 124 -29.21 15.84 14.83
CA LYS A 124 -29.16 16.38 16.19
C LYS A 124 -30.48 16.32 16.98
N ASP A 125 -31.56 15.81 16.37
CA ASP A 125 -32.93 16.16 16.74
C ASP A 125 -33.84 14.97 17.13
N THR A 126 -33.35 13.73 17.14
CA THR A 126 -34.21 12.52 17.13
C THR A 126 -34.17 11.64 18.40
N ILE A 127 -34.60 12.13 19.56
CA ILE A 127 -34.80 11.27 20.75
C ILE A 127 -36.24 11.37 21.29
N ASP A 128 -37.10 10.40 20.95
CA ASP A 128 -38.41 10.24 21.60
C ASP A 128 -38.30 9.35 22.85
N TYR A 129 -38.15 10.02 24.00
CA TYR A 129 -38.04 9.44 25.35
C TYR A 129 -39.27 8.62 25.84
N LYS A 130 -40.24 8.23 24.99
CA LYS A 130 -41.54 7.67 25.43
C LYS A 130 -41.86 6.23 25.01
N ASN A 131 -40.99 5.51 24.30
CA ASN A 131 -41.31 4.15 23.83
C ASN A 131 -41.14 3.05 24.91
N ARG A 132 -42.24 2.60 25.52
CA ARG A 132 -42.28 1.77 26.75
C ARG A 132 -42.48 0.26 26.52
N LYS A 133 -41.64 -0.43 25.74
CA LYS A 133 -41.86 -1.86 25.41
C LYS A 133 -40.85 -2.89 25.96
N SER A 134 -39.61 -2.51 26.28
CA SER A 134 -38.61 -3.46 26.78
C SER A 134 -38.74 -3.76 28.29
N LYS A 135 -38.65 -5.05 28.66
CA LYS A 135 -38.58 -5.52 30.05
C LYS A 135 -37.28 -5.12 30.75
N PHE A 136 -36.20 -4.90 29.99
CA PHE A 136 -34.89 -4.46 30.46
C PHE A 136 -34.91 -2.96 30.81
N LEU A 137 -35.43 -2.12 29.90
CA LEU A 137 -35.61 -0.67 30.14
C LEU A 137 -36.42 -0.35 31.40
N ARG A 138 -37.39 -1.19 31.77
CA ARG A 138 -38.23 -0.99 32.96
C ARG A 138 -37.50 -1.14 34.31
N ARG A 139 -36.19 -1.42 34.29
CA ARG A 139 -35.26 -1.28 35.44
C ARG A 139 -34.39 -0.03 35.33
N LEU A 140 -33.89 0.30 34.13
CA LEU A 140 -33.14 1.53 33.86
C LEU A 140 -33.99 2.78 34.16
N SER A 141 -35.28 2.76 33.83
CA SER A 141 -36.24 3.84 34.12
C SER A 141 -36.61 4.01 35.61
N GLN A 142 -35.79 3.48 36.53
CA GLN A 142 -35.89 3.72 37.98
C GLN A 142 -34.75 4.60 38.51
N PHE A 143 -33.78 4.94 37.66
CA PHE A 143 -32.75 5.93 37.94
C PHE A 143 -33.15 7.25 37.27
N GLU A 144 -32.99 8.37 38.00
CA GLU A 144 -33.12 9.71 37.42
C GLU A 144 -31.82 10.04 36.68
N ILE A 145 -31.82 9.81 35.36
CA ILE A 145 -30.68 10.04 34.49
C ILE A 145 -30.66 11.52 34.08
N GLU A 146 -30.00 12.36 34.88
CA GLU A 146 -29.75 13.78 34.57
C GLU A 146 -28.54 14.01 33.62
N SER A 147 -28.13 12.98 32.87
CA SER A 147 -26.95 12.96 32.00
C SER A 147 -27.30 12.60 30.56
N SER A 148 -26.55 13.14 29.59
CA SER A 148 -26.71 12.87 28.15
C SER A 148 -26.19 11.50 27.69
N ASP A 149 -25.39 10.83 28.52
CA ASP A 149 -24.61 9.65 28.14
C ASP A 149 -24.96 8.46 29.06
N VAL A 150 -25.34 7.32 28.46
CA VAL A 150 -25.83 6.14 29.20
C VAL A 150 -24.75 5.06 29.21
N MET A 151 -24.17 4.80 30.40
CA MET A 151 -23.27 3.66 30.62
C MET A 151 -24.06 2.35 30.81
N VAL A 152 -23.74 1.31 30.04
CA VAL A 152 -24.27 -0.05 30.21
C VAL A 152 -23.13 -0.99 30.59
N TYR A 153 -23.04 -1.30 31.89
CA TYR A 153 -22.13 -2.31 32.43
C TYR A 153 -22.74 -3.70 32.33
N VAL A 154 -21.98 -4.65 31.78
CA VAL A 154 -22.41 -6.03 31.52
C VAL A 154 -21.39 -7.00 32.11
N ILE A 155 -21.76 -7.63 33.21
CA ILE A 155 -20.88 -8.49 34.02
C ILE A 155 -21.46 -9.90 34.17
N ARG A 156 -20.63 -10.93 34.05
CA ARG A 156 -21.04 -12.33 34.24
C ARG A 156 -21.24 -12.63 35.74
N TYR A 157 -22.35 -13.31 36.08
CA TYR A 157 -22.75 -13.62 37.45
C TYR A 157 -23.26 -15.06 37.54
N ARG A 158 -22.78 -15.84 38.50
CA ARG A 158 -23.05 -17.27 38.64
C ARG A 158 -23.12 -17.68 40.10
N ASP A 159 -24.11 -18.50 40.45
CA ASP A 159 -24.28 -19.15 41.76
C ASP A 159 -24.16 -18.23 43.00
N GLY A 160 -24.49 -16.94 42.84
CA GLY A 160 -24.48 -15.93 43.90
C GLY A 160 -23.27 -14.98 43.89
N GLN A 161 -22.28 -15.20 43.01
CA GLN A 161 -21.03 -14.45 42.96
C GLN A 161 -20.79 -13.82 41.58
N TYR A 162 -20.06 -12.71 41.55
CA TYR A 162 -19.44 -12.21 40.33
C TYR A 162 -18.36 -13.21 39.89
N ILE A 163 -18.25 -13.45 38.59
CA ILE A 163 -17.21 -14.34 38.05
C ILE A 163 -15.92 -13.50 37.90
N GLU A 164 -15.11 -13.42 38.96
CA GLU A 164 -13.77 -12.81 38.92
C GLU A 164 -12.72 -13.69 38.21
N SER A 165 -13.10 -14.89 37.75
CA SER A 165 -12.19 -15.81 37.05
C SER A 165 -12.17 -15.56 35.55
N VAL A 166 -10.94 -15.44 35.05
CA VAL A 166 -10.46 -15.55 33.66
C VAL A 166 -11.37 -16.39 32.75
N TYR A 167 -11.48 -15.96 31.49
CA TYR A 167 -12.10 -16.67 30.36
C TYR A 167 -12.04 -18.20 30.42
N GLU A 168 -13.21 -18.83 30.57
CA GLU A 168 -13.45 -20.28 30.39
C GLU A 168 -14.56 -20.59 29.37
N ASP A 169 -15.17 -19.57 28.74
CA ASP A 169 -16.30 -19.75 27.82
C ASP A 169 -16.38 -18.61 26.79
N ASP A 170 -16.02 -18.95 25.53
CA ASP A 170 -15.97 -18.07 24.36
C ASP A 170 -17.32 -17.42 24.02
N THR A 171 -18.43 -17.93 24.57
CA THR A 171 -19.79 -17.49 24.24
C THR A 171 -19.96 -15.97 24.42
N PRO A 172 -20.20 -15.20 23.34
CA PRO A 172 -20.31 -13.75 23.42
C PRO A 172 -21.64 -13.33 24.04
N ILE A 173 -21.61 -12.28 24.86
CA ILE A 173 -22.78 -11.69 25.49
C ILE A 173 -23.51 -10.85 24.44
N LYS A 174 -24.70 -11.34 24.06
CA LYS A 174 -25.49 -10.77 22.95
C LYS A 174 -26.34 -9.60 23.42
N LEU A 175 -26.07 -8.42 22.86
CA LEU A 175 -26.84 -7.19 23.08
C LEU A 175 -27.56 -6.84 21.77
N ASP A 176 -28.88 -6.63 21.81
CA ASP A 176 -29.63 -6.13 20.66
C ASP A 176 -30.02 -4.67 20.90
N LEU A 177 -29.34 -3.78 20.17
CA LEU A 177 -29.53 -2.33 20.20
C LEU A 177 -30.22 -1.80 18.93
N SER A 178 -30.81 -2.68 18.11
CA SER A 178 -31.48 -2.29 16.84
C SER A 178 -32.50 -1.16 17.02
N ASP A 179 -33.17 -1.10 18.18
CA ASP A 179 -34.21 -0.13 18.53
C ASP A 179 -33.67 1.25 19.03
N TYR A 180 -32.34 1.47 19.12
CA TYR A 180 -31.73 2.60 19.86
C TYR A 180 -30.80 3.51 19.03
N GLN A 181 -31.02 3.62 17.72
CA GLN A 181 -30.09 4.21 16.74
C GLN A 181 -29.59 5.64 17.04
N ASP A 182 -30.32 6.45 17.82
CA ASP A 182 -30.02 7.88 18.04
C ASP A 182 -29.40 8.21 19.42
N ASN A 183 -29.05 7.22 20.26
CA ASN A 183 -28.57 7.47 21.64
C ASN A 183 -27.07 7.24 21.81
N LYS A 184 -26.42 8.12 22.62
CA LYS A 184 -25.09 7.88 23.17
C LYS A 184 -25.12 6.82 24.28
N ILE A 185 -25.15 5.56 23.84
CA ILE A 185 -24.96 4.39 24.69
C ILE A 185 -23.47 4.05 24.68
N ASN A 186 -22.86 4.05 25.87
CA ASN A 186 -21.51 3.56 26.10
C ASN A 186 -21.62 2.14 26.69
N ILE A 187 -20.79 1.21 26.22
CA ILE A 187 -20.88 -0.21 26.61
C ILE A 187 -19.58 -0.63 27.31
N ALA A 188 -19.69 -1.29 28.46
CA ALA A 188 -18.58 -1.89 29.19
C ALA A 188 -18.89 -3.37 29.48
N VAL A 189 -18.08 -4.31 28.96
CA VAL A 189 -18.34 -5.76 29.04
C VAL A 189 -17.18 -6.54 29.67
N TRP A 190 -17.47 -7.31 30.71
CA TRP A 190 -16.55 -8.33 31.22
C TRP A 190 -16.79 -9.64 30.48
N GLY A 191 -15.94 -9.91 29.48
CA GLY A 191 -16.07 -11.01 28.53
C GLY A 191 -16.47 -10.57 27.11
N ASN A 192 -16.49 -11.53 26.18
CA ASN A 192 -16.81 -11.31 24.76
C ASN A 192 -18.16 -10.60 24.56
N ALA A 193 -18.22 -9.65 23.62
CA ALA A 193 -19.40 -8.86 23.29
C ALA A 193 -19.87 -9.11 21.85
N ALA A 194 -21.19 -9.24 21.65
CA ALA A 194 -21.81 -9.27 20.32
C ALA A 194 -23.00 -8.31 20.27
N VAL A 195 -22.80 -7.14 19.65
CA VAL A 195 -23.74 -6.03 19.65
C VAL A 195 -24.42 -5.89 18.30
N LYS A 196 -25.68 -6.32 18.21
CA LYS A 196 -26.52 -6.15 17.03
C LYS A 196 -27.10 -4.73 17.01
N GLY A 197 -26.57 -3.89 16.14
CA GLY A 197 -26.95 -2.48 15.98
C GLY A 197 -25.74 -1.55 16.14
N ASN A 198 -26.00 -0.24 16.01
CA ASN A 198 -24.98 0.80 16.15
C ASN A 198 -24.89 1.29 17.60
N ILE A 199 -23.74 1.88 17.94
CA ILE A 199 -23.38 2.27 19.30
C ILE A 199 -22.91 3.73 19.24
N GLY A 200 -23.79 4.68 19.57
CA GLY A 200 -23.49 6.12 19.46
C GLY A 200 -22.44 6.64 20.46
N GLY A 201 -22.00 5.81 21.40
CA GLY A 201 -20.95 6.09 22.38
C GLY A 201 -19.67 5.27 22.13
N PHE A 202 -18.94 4.98 23.20
CA PHE A 202 -17.75 4.11 23.17
C PHE A 202 -18.07 2.66 23.54
N VAL A 203 -17.15 1.75 23.22
CA VAL A 203 -17.16 0.35 23.66
C VAL A 203 -15.85 0.03 24.36
N ASP A 204 -15.96 -0.69 25.48
CA ASP A 204 -14.83 -1.24 26.23
C ASP A 204 -15.17 -2.68 26.63
N ALA A 205 -14.32 -3.65 26.27
CA ALA A 205 -14.54 -5.05 26.58
C ALA A 205 -13.23 -5.77 26.92
N GLU A 206 -13.28 -6.65 27.93
CA GLU A 206 -12.12 -7.44 28.38
C GLU A 206 -11.69 -8.55 27.39
N GLY A 207 -12.28 -8.60 26.20
CA GLY A 207 -11.87 -9.48 25.12
C GLY A 207 -12.63 -9.17 23.83
N SER A 208 -13.00 -10.20 23.06
CA SER A 208 -13.46 -10.05 21.67
C SER A 208 -14.77 -9.26 21.53
N VAL A 209 -14.81 -8.32 20.57
CA VAL A 209 -16.00 -7.48 20.25
C VAL A 209 -16.44 -7.70 18.82
N SER A 210 -17.72 -8.05 18.62
CA SER A 210 -18.40 -7.96 17.33
C SER A 210 -19.52 -6.93 17.37
N CYS A 211 -19.60 -6.00 16.41
CA CYS A 211 -20.55 -4.87 16.48
C CYS A 211 -20.92 -4.22 15.14
N GLY A 212 -21.91 -3.32 15.17
CA GLY A 212 -22.16 -2.37 14.08
C GLY A 212 -21.17 -1.21 14.06
N ILE A 213 -21.63 0.01 13.80
CA ILE A 213 -20.81 1.22 13.88
C ILE A 213 -20.64 1.67 15.34
N VAL A 214 -19.44 2.08 15.72
CA VAL A 214 -19.13 2.73 17.00
C VAL A 214 -18.89 4.22 16.77
N GLY A 215 -19.63 5.09 17.45
CA GLY A 215 -19.52 6.55 17.29
C GLY A 215 -18.34 7.18 18.06
N GLY A 216 -17.84 6.50 19.08
CA GLY A 216 -16.67 6.89 19.86
C GLY A 216 -15.48 5.94 19.70
N ASN A 217 -14.69 5.80 20.76
CA ASN A 217 -13.57 4.84 20.80
C ASN A 217 -14.06 3.39 20.95
N LEU A 218 -13.23 2.45 20.51
CA LEU A 218 -13.42 1.01 20.69
C LEU A 218 -12.18 0.39 21.36
N SER A 219 -12.40 -0.31 22.46
CA SER A 219 -11.39 -1.02 23.27
C SER A 219 -11.81 -2.48 23.42
N ALA A 220 -10.92 -3.40 23.06
CA ALA A 220 -11.10 -4.85 23.14
C ALA A 220 -9.84 -5.54 23.68
N GLY A 221 -10.00 -6.48 24.60
CA GLY A 221 -8.88 -7.28 25.13
C GLY A 221 -8.32 -8.32 24.14
N ASP A 222 -9.14 -8.74 23.18
CA ASP A 222 -8.80 -9.72 22.13
C ASP A 222 -9.10 -9.06 20.76
N SER A 223 -9.84 -9.77 19.88
CA SER A 223 -10.15 -9.40 18.51
C SER A 223 -11.35 -8.45 18.35
N VAL A 224 -11.40 -7.72 17.23
CA VAL A 224 -12.51 -6.83 16.83
C VAL A 224 -13.07 -7.23 15.47
N GLU A 225 -14.39 -7.33 15.34
CA GLU A 225 -15.13 -7.48 14.08
C GLU A 225 -16.30 -6.47 14.06
N CYS A 226 -16.05 -5.25 13.59
CA CYS A 226 -17.01 -4.13 13.68
C CYS A 226 -17.17 -3.37 12.35
N GLY A 227 -18.15 -2.46 12.30
CA GLY A 227 -18.26 -1.46 11.23
C GLY A 227 -17.24 -0.33 11.38
N ASN A 228 -17.65 0.89 11.03
CA ASN A 228 -16.82 2.09 11.23
C ASN A 228 -16.65 2.40 12.72
N VAL A 229 -15.52 2.99 13.10
CA VAL A 229 -15.20 3.46 14.45
C VAL A 229 -14.87 4.95 14.40
N GLY A 230 -15.70 5.80 15.00
CA GLY A 230 -15.57 7.26 14.93
C GLY A 230 -14.43 7.85 15.76
N GLY A 231 -13.85 7.08 16.69
CA GLY A 231 -12.71 7.47 17.52
C GLY A 231 -11.48 6.59 17.29
N ASN A 232 -10.68 6.41 18.34
CA ASN A 232 -9.53 5.50 18.33
C ASN A 232 -9.98 4.04 18.51
N LEU A 233 -9.18 3.09 17.99
CA LEU A 233 -9.40 1.66 18.11
C LEU A 233 -8.18 1.00 18.77
N THR A 234 -8.40 0.24 19.84
CA THR A 234 -7.38 -0.61 20.48
C THR A 234 -7.89 -2.04 20.60
N ALA A 235 -7.08 -3.02 20.16
CA ALA A 235 -7.36 -4.45 20.25
C ALA A 235 -6.11 -5.22 20.69
N GLY A 236 -6.27 -6.27 21.50
CA GLY A 236 -5.16 -7.11 21.96
C GLY A 236 -4.78 -8.26 21.02
N ASP A 237 -5.63 -8.59 20.07
CA ASP A 237 -5.45 -9.62 19.03
C ASP A 237 -5.70 -8.95 17.65
N SER A 238 -6.47 -9.55 16.73
CA SER A 238 -6.72 -9.04 15.38
C SER A 238 -7.89 -8.04 15.27
N VAL A 239 -7.88 -7.18 14.25
CA VAL A 239 -8.97 -6.24 13.92
C VAL A 239 -9.43 -6.44 12.49
N THR A 240 -10.73 -6.67 12.29
CA THR A 240 -11.44 -6.42 11.04
C THR A 240 -12.43 -5.28 11.24
N CYS A 241 -12.31 -4.18 10.47
CA CYS A 241 -13.18 -3.02 10.63
C CYS A 241 -13.50 -2.26 9.33
N GLY A 242 -14.41 -1.29 9.43
CA GLY A 242 -14.66 -0.30 8.37
C GLY A 242 -13.64 0.85 8.41
N ASN A 243 -14.12 2.09 8.32
CA ASN A 243 -13.26 3.28 8.47
C ASN A 243 -13.02 3.60 9.96
N VAL A 244 -11.82 4.09 10.31
CA VAL A 244 -11.47 4.56 11.65
C VAL A 244 -11.14 6.06 11.66
N GLY A 245 -11.85 6.84 12.46
CA GLY A 245 -11.69 8.30 12.58
C GLY A 245 -10.52 8.76 13.44
N GLY A 246 -9.71 7.84 13.98
CA GLY A 246 -8.58 8.11 14.86
C GLY A 246 -7.43 7.12 14.68
N THR A 247 -6.60 7.01 15.72
CA THR A 247 -5.45 6.08 15.75
C THR A 247 -5.89 4.65 16.06
N VAL A 248 -5.24 3.69 15.41
CA VAL A 248 -5.48 2.25 15.55
C VAL A 248 -4.25 1.57 16.16
N ASN A 249 -4.44 0.72 17.17
CA ASN A 249 -3.38 -0.06 17.80
C ASN A 249 -3.84 -1.52 17.98
N VAL A 250 -3.09 -2.47 17.42
CA VAL A 250 -3.50 -3.87 17.28
C VAL A 250 -2.37 -4.81 17.72
N GLY A 251 -2.72 -5.85 18.49
CA GLY A 251 -1.75 -6.83 18.99
C GLY A 251 -1.29 -7.84 17.93
N ASP A 252 -2.20 -8.27 17.05
CA ASP A 252 -1.91 -9.10 15.87
C ASP A 252 -2.27 -8.33 14.58
N SER A 253 -3.12 -8.88 13.71
CA SER A 253 -3.36 -8.42 12.34
C SER A 253 -4.41 -7.31 12.25
N LEU A 254 -4.16 -6.30 11.41
CA LEU A 254 -5.08 -5.19 11.16
C LEU A 254 -5.61 -5.21 9.72
N THR A 255 -6.92 -5.38 9.53
CA THR A 255 -7.63 -5.27 8.25
C THR A 255 -8.77 -4.25 8.38
N CYS A 256 -8.61 -3.05 7.84
CA CYS A 256 -9.66 -2.02 7.85
C CYS A 256 -9.75 -1.31 6.49
N ALA A 257 -10.70 -0.40 6.32
CA ALA A 257 -10.80 0.43 5.11
C ALA A 257 -9.88 1.66 5.22
N ASP A 258 -10.42 2.87 5.49
CA ASP A 258 -9.61 4.07 5.71
C ASP A 258 -9.30 4.30 7.19
N ILE A 259 -8.06 4.70 7.51
CA ILE A 259 -7.63 5.07 8.86
C ILE A 259 -7.17 6.53 8.85
N ALA A 260 -7.92 7.42 9.50
CA ALA A 260 -7.64 8.85 9.54
C ALA A 260 -6.42 9.22 10.41
N GLY A 261 -6.06 8.38 11.38
CA GLY A 261 -4.90 8.55 12.26
C GLY A 261 -3.71 7.67 11.88
N THR A 262 -2.87 7.37 12.88
CA THR A 262 -1.77 6.39 12.76
C THR A 262 -2.31 4.97 12.89
N ALA A 263 -1.72 4.02 12.16
CA ALA A 263 -2.02 2.59 12.27
C ALA A 263 -0.81 1.81 12.80
N ASN A 264 -0.96 1.12 13.93
CA ASN A 264 0.06 0.27 14.54
C ASN A 264 -0.47 -1.18 14.66
N SER A 265 0.33 -2.15 14.21
CA SER A 265 0.01 -3.58 14.21
C SER A 265 1.21 -4.40 14.67
N GLY A 266 0.99 -5.35 15.58
CA GLY A 266 2.01 -6.30 16.00
C GLY A 266 2.32 -7.40 14.98
N TYR A 267 1.48 -7.56 13.96
CA TYR A 267 1.71 -8.45 12.82
C TYR A 267 1.58 -7.64 11.51
N SER A 268 0.61 -7.96 10.66
CA SER A 268 0.44 -7.32 9.35
C SER A 268 -0.60 -6.20 9.34
N ILE A 269 -0.50 -5.28 8.39
CA ILE A 269 -1.51 -4.25 8.08
C ILE A 269 -2.03 -4.47 6.67
N GLN A 270 -3.35 -4.46 6.51
CA GLN A 270 -4.07 -4.42 5.24
C GLN A 270 -5.09 -3.29 5.28
N CYS A 271 -5.01 -2.33 4.36
CA CYS A 271 -5.94 -1.19 4.33
C CYS A 271 -6.20 -0.59 2.94
N LEU A 272 -7.10 0.38 2.87
CA LEU A 272 -7.23 1.25 1.69
C LEU A 272 -6.28 2.44 1.82
N ALA A 273 -6.49 3.35 2.77
CA ALA A 273 -5.58 4.46 3.02
C ALA A 273 -5.32 4.70 4.51
N ILE A 274 -4.08 5.07 4.83
CA ILE A 274 -3.70 5.61 6.14
C ILE A 274 -3.32 7.08 5.96
N TYR A 275 -4.02 7.96 6.66
CA TYR A 275 -3.79 9.41 6.59
C TYR A 275 -2.78 9.92 7.62
N GLY A 276 -2.27 9.04 8.49
CA GLY A 276 -1.13 9.26 9.38
C GLY A 276 0.09 8.38 9.04
N ASN A 277 0.82 7.96 10.07
CA ASN A 277 1.93 7.00 9.91
C ASN A 277 1.42 5.55 9.96
N ALA A 278 2.20 4.61 9.45
CA ALA A 278 1.91 3.18 9.51
C ALA A 278 3.10 2.40 10.12
N THR A 279 2.83 1.39 10.95
CA THR A 279 3.86 0.54 11.57
C THR A 279 3.36 -0.90 11.73
N ALA A 280 3.98 -1.85 11.02
CA ALA A 280 3.65 -3.27 11.03
C ALA A 280 4.81 -4.13 11.54
N GLY A 281 4.53 -5.12 12.40
CA GLY A 281 5.50 -6.09 12.92
C GLY A 281 5.84 -7.24 11.95
N VAL A 282 5.14 -7.33 10.81
CA VAL A 282 5.51 -8.15 9.63
C VAL A 282 5.22 -7.34 8.37
N ASN A 283 4.16 -7.65 7.60
CA ASN A 283 3.96 -7.08 6.25
C ASN A 283 2.91 -5.97 6.22
N LEU A 284 3.07 -5.01 5.32
CA LEU A 284 2.18 -3.85 5.19
C LEU A 284 1.70 -3.71 3.75
N SER A 285 0.38 -3.76 3.51
CA SER A 285 -0.19 -3.46 2.20
C SER A 285 -1.40 -2.54 2.29
N CYS A 286 -1.30 -1.40 1.62
CA CYS A 286 -2.29 -0.33 1.62
C CYS A 286 -2.22 0.45 0.31
N CYS A 287 -3.34 0.93 -0.23
CA CYS A 287 -3.33 1.70 -1.47
C CYS A 287 -2.54 3.02 -1.35
N ASN A 288 -2.57 3.71 -0.20
CA ASN A 288 -1.71 4.88 0.07
C ASN A 288 -1.39 5.05 1.57
N VAL A 289 -0.26 5.70 1.90
CA VAL A 289 0.10 6.10 3.28
C VAL A 289 0.59 7.56 3.28
N LYS A 290 -0.14 8.49 3.90
CA LYS A 290 0.21 9.93 3.87
C LYS A 290 1.33 10.36 4.82
N GLY A 291 1.76 9.49 5.72
CA GLY A 291 2.91 9.72 6.60
C GLY A 291 4.05 8.73 6.36
N LYS A 292 4.87 8.53 7.39
CA LYS A 292 5.97 7.56 7.40
C LYS A 292 5.46 6.12 7.46
N LEU A 293 6.13 5.23 6.72
CA LEU A 293 5.91 3.78 6.71
C LEU A 293 7.05 3.05 7.43
N VAL A 294 6.71 2.09 8.30
CA VAL A 294 7.64 1.11 8.88
C VAL A 294 7.03 -0.29 8.80
N ALA A 295 7.81 -1.28 8.35
CA ALA A 295 7.44 -2.70 8.38
C ALA A 295 8.66 -3.56 8.74
N ASP A 296 8.54 -4.52 9.65
CA ASP A 296 9.65 -5.45 9.95
C ASP A 296 9.83 -6.51 8.84
N GLY A 297 8.84 -6.67 7.96
CA GLY A 297 8.88 -7.45 6.72
C GLY A 297 8.65 -6.59 5.47
N ASP A 298 7.82 -7.08 4.55
CA ASP A 298 7.62 -6.49 3.22
C ASP A 298 6.59 -5.35 3.22
N ALA A 299 6.78 -4.36 2.33
CA ALA A 299 5.79 -3.32 2.06
C ALA A 299 5.32 -3.34 0.59
N ALA A 300 4.01 -3.39 0.37
CA ALA A 300 3.37 -3.41 -0.95
C ALA A 300 2.27 -2.34 -1.01
N THR A 301 2.60 -1.14 -1.50
CA THR A 301 1.74 0.05 -1.40
C THR A 301 1.69 0.90 -2.68
N GLY A 302 0.76 1.85 -2.76
CA GLY A 302 0.87 2.99 -3.68
C GLY A 302 1.75 4.09 -3.09
N ASN A 303 1.29 5.35 -3.13
CA ASN A 303 2.14 6.50 -2.84
C ASN A 303 2.30 6.76 -1.32
N ILE A 304 3.47 7.27 -0.94
CA ILE A 304 3.90 7.46 0.45
C ILE A 304 4.37 8.90 0.71
N GLY A 305 3.67 9.61 1.60
CA GLY A 305 3.95 11.01 1.96
C GLY A 305 5.07 11.22 2.97
N GLY A 306 6.09 10.37 2.98
CA GLY A 306 7.15 10.38 3.99
C GLY A 306 8.20 9.28 3.79
N ASP A 307 9.05 9.09 4.79
CA ASP A 307 10.11 8.07 4.75
C ASP A 307 9.56 6.64 4.86
N VAL A 308 10.31 5.67 4.32
CA VAL A 308 9.97 4.24 4.26
C VAL A 308 11.12 3.41 4.84
N TYR A 309 10.81 2.46 5.73
CA TYR A 309 11.78 1.55 6.33
C TYR A 309 11.21 0.13 6.41
N CYS A 310 11.83 -0.82 5.70
CA CYS A 310 11.38 -2.22 5.62
C CYS A 310 12.51 -3.21 5.94
N GLY A 311 12.17 -4.29 6.65
CA GLY A 311 13.08 -5.42 6.91
C GLY A 311 13.03 -6.51 5.84
N GLY A 312 12.03 -6.48 4.96
CA GLY A 312 11.92 -7.28 3.73
C GLY A 312 11.99 -6.39 2.48
N ASP A 313 11.24 -6.77 1.45
CA ASP A 313 11.22 -6.09 0.15
C ASP A 313 10.24 -4.90 0.13
N ILE A 314 10.49 -3.92 -0.74
CA ILE A 314 9.61 -2.77 -0.98
C ILE A 314 9.10 -2.79 -2.41
N SER A 315 7.78 -2.82 -2.58
CA SER A 315 7.08 -2.45 -3.81
C SER A 315 6.16 -1.25 -3.54
N CYS A 316 6.49 -0.08 -4.10
CA CYS A 316 5.76 1.15 -3.80
C CYS A 316 5.45 2.03 -5.02
N GLY A 317 4.59 3.03 -4.83
CA GLY A 317 4.38 4.11 -5.79
C GLY A 317 5.43 5.21 -5.62
N ASP A 318 5.01 6.47 -5.71
CA ASP A 318 5.88 7.62 -5.45
C ASP A 318 6.10 7.83 -3.95
N VAL A 319 7.30 8.27 -3.55
CA VAL A 319 7.71 8.51 -2.17
C VAL A 319 8.28 9.91 -2.00
N GLU A 320 7.66 10.72 -1.13
CA GLU A 320 8.15 12.07 -0.84
C GLU A 320 9.46 12.07 0.00
N GLY A 321 9.66 11.05 0.84
CA GLY A 321 10.81 10.90 1.74
C GLY A 321 11.94 10.00 1.22
N ALA A 322 12.78 9.50 2.14
CA ALA A 322 13.83 8.53 1.85
C ALA A 322 13.32 7.08 2.00
N VAL A 323 13.92 6.13 1.25
CA VAL A 323 13.52 4.72 1.24
C VAL A 323 14.68 3.84 1.73
N LYS A 324 14.40 2.92 2.66
CA LYS A 324 15.35 1.90 3.09
C LYS A 324 14.72 0.51 3.17
N ALA A 325 15.38 -0.48 2.58
CA ALA A 325 15.08 -1.90 2.70
C ALA A 325 16.34 -2.70 3.09
N ASP A 326 16.16 -3.80 3.83
CA ASP A 326 17.18 -4.85 3.92
C ASP A 326 17.09 -5.84 2.72
N GLY A 327 15.96 -5.85 1.98
CA GLY A 327 15.74 -6.58 0.72
C GLY A 327 15.84 -5.68 -0.54
N ASP A 328 15.04 -6.01 -1.54
CA ASP A 328 14.93 -5.30 -2.83
C ASP A 328 14.02 -4.05 -2.73
N ILE A 329 14.22 -3.06 -3.61
CA ILE A 329 13.39 -1.86 -3.72
C ILE A 329 12.90 -1.67 -5.16
N THR A 330 11.58 -1.70 -5.37
CA THR A 330 10.91 -1.28 -6.61
C THR A 330 9.89 -0.18 -6.32
N CYS A 331 10.13 1.05 -6.76
CA CYS A 331 9.24 2.19 -6.52
C CYS A 331 9.11 3.11 -7.76
N GLY A 332 8.24 4.12 -7.68
CA GLY A 332 8.12 5.20 -8.68
C GLY A 332 9.19 6.28 -8.47
N ASP A 333 8.77 7.54 -8.36
CA ASP A 333 9.67 8.64 -7.99
C ASP A 333 9.98 8.64 -6.48
N VAL A 334 11.23 8.88 -6.10
CA VAL A 334 11.70 8.95 -4.71
C VAL A 334 12.38 10.31 -4.46
N GLY A 335 11.76 11.17 -3.66
CA GLY A 335 12.29 12.51 -3.34
C GLY A 335 13.56 12.48 -2.50
N GLY A 336 13.75 11.44 -1.68
CA GLY A 336 14.91 11.27 -0.79
C GLY A 336 16.06 10.45 -1.40
N SER A 337 16.83 9.80 -0.53
CA SER A 337 17.89 8.85 -0.89
C SER A 337 17.43 7.41 -0.67
N ILE A 338 18.09 6.45 -1.32
CA ILE A 338 17.76 5.03 -1.28
C ILE A 338 18.92 4.22 -0.67
N GLU A 339 18.59 3.27 0.21
CA GLU A 339 19.51 2.25 0.73
C GLU A 339 18.83 0.86 0.72
N ALA A 340 19.21 -0.01 -0.22
CA ALA A 340 18.78 -1.41 -0.31
C ALA A 340 19.88 -2.38 0.11
N GLY A 341 19.47 -3.56 0.60
CA GLY A 341 20.36 -4.72 0.73
C GLY A 341 20.44 -5.56 -0.56
N GLY A 342 19.39 -5.55 -1.37
CA GLY A 342 19.32 -6.18 -2.69
C GLY A 342 19.39 -5.17 -3.84
N ASP A 343 18.54 -5.36 -4.85
CA ASP A 343 18.40 -4.54 -6.05
C ASP A 343 17.66 -3.20 -5.78
N VAL A 344 17.93 -2.17 -6.60
CA VAL A 344 17.18 -0.91 -6.63
C VAL A 344 16.63 -0.64 -8.02
N LYS A 345 15.30 -0.50 -8.12
CA LYS A 345 14.58 -0.10 -9.32
C LYS A 345 13.63 1.07 -9.03
N CYS A 346 13.89 2.24 -9.62
CA CYS A 346 13.06 3.43 -9.45
C CYS A 346 12.97 4.25 -10.74
N ASP A 347 12.01 5.17 -10.82
CA ASP A 347 11.99 6.18 -11.89
C ASP A 347 13.03 7.26 -11.59
N ASN A 348 12.68 8.34 -10.87
CA ASN A 348 13.62 9.40 -10.50
C ASN A 348 13.95 9.36 -9.00
N VAL A 349 15.22 9.58 -8.65
CA VAL A 349 15.71 9.61 -7.26
C VAL A 349 16.37 10.97 -6.98
N GLY A 350 15.80 11.75 -6.07
CA GLY A 350 16.30 13.10 -5.74
C GLY A 350 17.64 13.11 -4.99
N GLY A 351 17.96 12.03 -4.27
CA GLY A 351 19.16 11.86 -3.46
C GLY A 351 20.17 10.86 -4.01
N ALA A 352 20.93 10.25 -3.09
CA ALA A 352 21.91 9.20 -3.41
C ALA A 352 21.26 7.82 -3.47
N VAL A 353 21.82 6.90 -4.25
CA VAL A 353 21.40 5.48 -4.28
C VAL A 353 22.51 4.59 -3.73
N ARG A 354 22.13 3.62 -2.90
CA ARG A 354 22.99 2.52 -2.45
C ARG A 354 22.25 1.20 -2.58
N ALA A 355 22.85 0.25 -3.29
CA ALA A 355 22.38 -1.12 -3.42
C ALA A 355 23.47 -2.10 -2.96
N GLY A 356 23.04 -3.30 -2.57
CA GLY A 356 23.91 -4.46 -2.37
C GLY A 356 23.99 -5.36 -3.61
N CYS A 357 23.03 -5.23 -4.52
CA CYS A 357 23.01 -5.82 -5.85
C CYS A 357 22.79 -4.70 -6.90
N ASP A 358 22.00 -4.90 -7.94
CA ASP A 358 21.96 -4.02 -9.13
C ASP A 358 21.21 -2.70 -8.91
N VAL A 359 21.50 -1.69 -9.73
CA VAL A 359 20.77 -0.41 -9.77
C VAL A 359 20.26 -0.16 -11.19
N SER A 360 18.94 -0.05 -11.35
CA SER A 360 18.28 0.34 -12.62
C SER A 360 17.36 1.54 -12.34
N CYS A 361 17.76 2.75 -12.74
CA CYS A 361 17.04 4.00 -12.48
C CYS A 361 16.97 4.90 -13.71
N ASN A 362 15.99 5.82 -13.79
CA ASN A 362 16.03 6.86 -14.81
C ASN A 362 17.05 7.93 -14.40
N ASN A 363 16.70 8.84 -13.47
CA ASN A 363 17.57 9.95 -13.08
C ASN A 363 17.91 9.88 -11.59
N VAL A 364 19.19 10.02 -11.25
CA VAL A 364 19.66 10.07 -9.85
C VAL A 364 20.36 11.41 -9.60
N GLY A 365 19.83 12.22 -8.68
CA GLY A 365 20.34 13.55 -8.35
C GLY A 365 21.62 13.54 -7.50
N GLY A 366 21.94 12.41 -6.86
CA GLY A 366 23.14 12.21 -6.06
C GLY A 366 24.09 11.13 -6.61
N PRO A 367 25.10 10.71 -5.82
CA PRO A 367 25.97 9.60 -6.20
C PRO A 367 25.26 8.24 -6.11
N VAL A 368 25.66 7.30 -6.96
CA VAL A 368 25.22 5.90 -6.98
C VAL A 368 26.35 5.01 -6.47
N LYS A 369 26.02 4.04 -5.59
CA LYS A 369 26.91 2.92 -5.25
C LYS A 369 26.17 1.58 -5.35
N SER A 370 26.60 0.74 -6.27
CA SER A 370 26.25 -0.68 -6.38
C SER A 370 27.41 -1.54 -5.84
N ASP A 371 27.18 -2.83 -5.58
CA ASP A 371 28.24 -3.86 -5.51
C ASP A 371 28.15 -4.87 -6.68
N CYS A 372 27.12 -4.77 -7.53
CA CYS A 372 26.97 -5.41 -8.83
C CYS A 372 26.90 -4.30 -9.91
N ASP A 373 25.94 -4.34 -10.84
CA ASP A 373 25.89 -3.46 -12.03
C ASP A 373 25.12 -2.15 -11.79
N VAL A 374 25.25 -1.17 -12.71
CA VAL A 374 24.50 0.10 -12.70
C VAL A 374 24.01 0.48 -14.11
N GLU A 375 22.70 0.48 -14.30
CA GLU A 375 21.98 1.04 -15.45
C GLU A 375 21.28 2.34 -15.04
N CYS A 376 21.65 3.48 -15.65
CA CYS A 376 21.00 4.78 -15.40
C CYS A 376 20.83 5.59 -16.69
N ASN A 377 19.90 6.56 -16.69
CA ASN A 377 19.91 7.61 -17.72
C ASN A 377 20.91 8.71 -17.32
N ASN A 378 20.66 9.42 -16.20
CA ASN A 378 21.51 10.52 -15.76
C ASN A 378 21.87 10.41 -14.27
N VAL A 379 23.14 10.63 -13.93
CA VAL A 379 23.63 10.66 -12.55
C VAL A 379 24.34 11.98 -12.25
N GLY A 380 23.73 12.82 -11.41
CA GLY A 380 24.23 14.12 -10.94
C GLY A 380 25.37 14.03 -9.91
N GLY A 381 26.08 12.91 -9.87
CA GLY A 381 27.10 12.59 -8.88
C GLY A 381 28.06 11.52 -9.38
N SER A 382 28.88 10.99 -8.47
CA SER A 382 29.78 9.87 -8.78
C SER A 382 29.03 8.54 -8.84
N VAL A 383 29.41 7.69 -9.79
CA VAL A 383 28.99 6.29 -9.86
C VAL A 383 30.13 5.40 -9.35
N LYS A 384 29.79 4.46 -8.48
CA LYS A 384 30.67 3.32 -8.16
C LYS A 384 29.91 2.00 -8.31
N SER A 385 30.33 1.20 -9.27
CA SER A 385 29.83 -0.15 -9.56
C SER A 385 30.83 -1.21 -9.09
N GLY A 386 30.34 -2.43 -8.88
CA GLY A 386 31.17 -3.62 -8.68
C GLY A 386 31.33 -4.46 -9.96
N GLY A 387 30.38 -4.35 -10.89
CA GLY A 387 30.42 -4.89 -12.25
C GLY A 387 30.40 -3.77 -13.29
N ASP A 388 29.47 -3.86 -14.23
CA ASP A 388 29.36 -3.00 -15.41
C ASP A 388 28.65 -1.67 -15.10
N VAL A 389 28.77 -0.68 -16.00
CA VAL A 389 28.05 0.61 -15.92
C VAL A 389 27.54 1.07 -17.29
N THR A 390 26.22 1.19 -17.43
CA THR A 390 25.55 1.75 -18.61
C THR A 390 24.84 3.05 -18.22
N CYS A 391 25.35 4.22 -18.63
CA CYS A 391 24.81 5.53 -18.22
C CYS A 391 24.88 6.59 -19.33
N ASN A 392 23.77 7.24 -19.71
CA ASN A 392 23.85 8.31 -20.72
C ASN A 392 24.75 9.47 -20.25
N ASN A 393 24.59 9.99 -19.03
CA ASN A 393 25.43 11.08 -18.51
C ASN A 393 25.80 10.89 -17.02
N ILE A 394 27.08 11.13 -16.69
CA ILE A 394 27.61 11.13 -15.32
C ILE A 394 28.34 12.45 -15.04
N GLU A 395 27.89 13.21 -14.04
CA GLU A 395 28.53 14.48 -13.65
C GLU A 395 29.75 14.29 -12.74
N GLY A 396 29.84 13.17 -12.00
CA GLY A 396 30.95 12.86 -11.09
C GLY A 396 32.05 12.00 -11.70
N LEU A 397 32.95 11.55 -10.82
CA LEU A 397 33.92 10.49 -11.08
C LEU A 397 33.21 9.13 -11.19
N LEU A 398 33.70 8.26 -12.08
CA LEU A 398 33.23 6.90 -12.30
C LEU A 398 34.27 5.87 -11.81
N CYS A 399 33.80 4.86 -11.09
CA CYS A 399 34.52 3.61 -10.87
C CYS A 399 33.66 2.40 -11.28
N ALA A 400 34.13 1.58 -12.21
CA ALA A 400 33.49 0.33 -12.65
C ALA A 400 34.43 -0.86 -12.45
N GLY A 401 33.85 -2.05 -12.16
CA GLY A 401 34.62 -3.28 -11.98
C GLY A 401 34.73 -4.12 -13.25
N GLY A 402 33.69 -4.10 -14.07
CA GLY A 402 33.64 -4.62 -15.43
C GLY A 402 33.73 -3.50 -16.46
N ASP A 403 32.88 -3.53 -17.47
CA ASP A 403 32.89 -2.64 -18.65
C ASP A 403 32.06 -1.35 -18.43
N VAL A 404 32.24 -0.34 -19.30
CA VAL A 404 31.47 0.93 -19.27
C VAL A 404 30.94 1.29 -20.66
N GLU A 405 29.64 1.57 -20.73
CA GLU A 405 28.97 2.20 -21.89
C GLU A 405 28.34 3.53 -21.44
N CYS A 406 28.78 4.67 -21.98
CA CYS A 406 28.23 5.98 -21.62
C CYS A 406 28.18 6.93 -22.83
N ASN A 407 27.45 8.06 -22.73
CA ASN A 407 27.70 9.18 -23.65
C ASN A 407 28.71 10.15 -23.04
N ASN A 408 28.40 10.78 -21.90
CA ASN A 408 29.24 11.84 -21.33
C ASN A 408 29.64 11.58 -19.88
N ILE A 409 30.94 11.64 -19.58
CA ILE A 409 31.48 11.58 -18.21
C ILE A 409 32.28 12.84 -17.92
N SER A 410 31.85 13.60 -16.91
CA SER A 410 32.46 14.87 -16.54
C SER A 410 33.66 14.75 -15.57
N GLY A 411 33.72 13.67 -14.79
CA GLY A 411 34.81 13.38 -13.86
C GLY A 411 35.87 12.41 -14.41
N ASP A 412 36.80 12.01 -13.54
CA ASP A 412 37.78 10.96 -13.84
C ASP A 412 37.10 9.57 -13.92
N VAL A 413 37.65 8.67 -14.73
CA VAL A 413 37.19 7.29 -14.97
C VAL A 413 38.26 6.31 -14.51
N ASN A 414 37.88 5.34 -13.68
CA ASN A 414 38.68 4.15 -13.38
C ASN A 414 37.84 2.90 -13.71
N CYS A 415 38.28 2.10 -14.67
CA CYS A 415 37.51 0.97 -15.20
C CYS A 415 38.35 -0.32 -15.18
N GLY A 416 37.74 -1.44 -14.76
CA GLY A 416 38.38 -2.76 -14.81
C GLY A 416 38.40 -3.38 -16.22
N GLY A 417 37.35 -3.14 -17.00
CA GLY A 417 37.16 -3.67 -18.35
C GLY A 417 37.38 -2.66 -19.47
N ASP A 418 36.69 -2.86 -20.59
CA ASP A 418 36.64 -1.96 -21.74
C ASP A 418 35.75 -0.72 -21.45
N VAL A 419 35.93 0.35 -22.23
CA VAL A 419 35.11 1.58 -22.14
C VAL A 419 34.72 2.09 -23.52
N GLU A 420 33.41 2.31 -23.72
CA GLU A 420 32.83 3.01 -24.85
C GLU A 420 32.13 4.29 -24.37
N CYS A 421 32.55 5.46 -24.87
CA CYS A 421 32.07 6.78 -24.44
C CYS A 421 31.98 7.77 -25.61
N GLU A 422 31.03 8.71 -25.65
CA GLU A 422 31.19 9.85 -26.56
C GLU A 422 32.28 10.81 -26.06
N ASN A 423 32.21 11.25 -24.80
CA ASN A 423 33.08 12.29 -24.25
C ASN A 423 33.52 11.98 -22.82
N ILE A 424 34.83 12.07 -22.56
CA ILE A 424 35.43 12.00 -21.22
C ILE A 424 36.20 13.29 -20.93
N ASP A 425 35.74 14.08 -19.96
CA ASP A 425 36.35 15.35 -19.59
C ASP A 425 37.48 15.20 -18.55
N GLY A 426 37.38 14.20 -17.68
CA GLY A 426 38.42 13.84 -16.72
C GLY A 426 39.48 12.88 -17.26
N SER A 427 40.30 12.36 -16.35
CA SER A 427 41.39 11.42 -16.64
C SER A 427 40.86 9.98 -16.70
N ALA A 428 41.42 9.14 -17.55
CA ALA A 428 41.00 7.74 -17.69
C ALA A 428 42.12 6.74 -17.33
N GLU A 429 41.83 5.82 -16.41
CA GLU A 429 42.64 4.65 -16.06
C GLU A 429 41.85 3.37 -16.37
N ILE A 430 42.15 2.72 -17.49
CA ILE A 430 41.33 1.66 -18.09
C ILE A 430 42.08 0.31 -18.11
N GLY A 431 41.44 -0.74 -17.59
CA GLY A 431 41.98 -2.10 -17.55
C GLY A 431 41.89 -2.86 -18.87
N GLY A 432 40.91 -2.53 -19.71
CA GLY A 432 40.76 -2.97 -21.10
C GLY A 432 41.17 -1.88 -22.10
N SER A 433 40.38 -1.77 -23.16
CA SER A 433 40.47 -0.85 -24.29
C SER A 433 39.55 0.37 -24.08
N LEU A 434 39.82 1.46 -24.79
CA LEU A 434 39.05 2.70 -24.73
C LEU A 434 38.66 3.17 -26.13
N ASN A 435 37.36 3.26 -26.40
CA ASN A 435 36.78 3.88 -27.59
C ASN A 435 36.07 5.17 -27.18
N ALA A 436 36.54 6.35 -27.59
CA ALA A 436 35.82 7.60 -27.31
C ALA A 436 35.99 8.74 -28.32
N ASN A 437 34.92 9.48 -28.64
CA ASN A 437 34.99 10.58 -29.62
C ASN A 437 35.88 11.74 -29.13
N THR A 438 35.73 12.16 -27.87
CA THR A 438 36.54 13.23 -27.25
C THR A 438 37.12 12.82 -25.90
N ILE A 439 38.42 13.08 -25.69
CA ILE A 439 39.06 12.96 -24.36
C ILE A 439 39.86 14.24 -24.04
N LYS A 440 39.66 14.82 -22.84
CA LYS A 440 40.19 16.16 -22.48
C LYS A 440 41.27 16.21 -21.39
N ALA A 441 41.60 15.08 -20.75
CA ALA A 441 42.70 14.95 -19.80
C ALA A 441 43.58 13.71 -20.09
N SER A 442 44.37 13.24 -19.13
CA SER A 442 45.34 12.14 -19.32
C SER A 442 44.69 10.75 -19.38
N VAL A 443 45.28 9.86 -20.18
CA VAL A 443 44.75 8.51 -20.45
C VAL A 443 45.84 7.45 -20.29
N THR A 444 45.49 6.39 -19.56
CA THR A 444 46.25 5.14 -19.44
C THR A 444 45.28 3.99 -19.71
N ALA A 445 45.57 3.16 -20.71
CA ALA A 445 44.82 1.94 -21.00
C ALA A 445 45.79 0.76 -21.22
N ALA A 446 45.34 -0.46 -20.95
CA ALA A 446 46.12 -1.67 -21.21
C ALA A 446 45.83 -2.29 -22.59
N GLY A 447 44.62 -2.07 -23.12
CA GLY A 447 44.19 -2.41 -24.48
C GLY A 447 44.44 -1.29 -25.49
N GLU A 448 43.66 -1.26 -26.57
CA GLU A 448 43.75 -0.23 -27.61
C GLU A 448 43.09 1.10 -27.15
N ILE A 449 43.56 2.23 -27.69
CA ILE A 449 42.95 3.55 -27.46
C ILE A 449 42.53 4.12 -28.83
N ASN A 450 41.23 4.12 -29.10
CA ASN A 450 40.63 4.69 -30.30
C ASN A 450 39.92 6.00 -29.93
N ALA A 451 40.39 7.13 -30.45
CA ALA A 451 39.72 8.41 -30.25
C ALA A 451 39.89 9.39 -31.42
N ASP A 452 38.79 10.06 -31.78
CA ASP A 452 38.75 11.05 -32.85
C ASP A 452 39.44 12.37 -32.43
N THR A 453 39.23 12.80 -31.19
CA THR A 453 39.73 14.08 -30.65
C THR A 453 40.35 13.92 -29.26
N ILE A 454 41.66 14.15 -29.17
CA ILE A 454 42.41 14.12 -27.90
C ILE A 454 42.96 15.52 -27.61
N ILE A 455 42.58 16.10 -26.46
CA ILE A 455 42.92 17.46 -26.04
C ILE A 455 43.71 17.40 -24.73
N ASN A 456 44.85 18.09 -24.67
CA ASN A 456 45.72 18.22 -23.47
C ASN A 456 46.20 16.91 -22.78
N CYS A 457 45.89 15.74 -23.35
CA CYS A 457 46.21 14.43 -22.79
C CYS A 457 47.71 14.14 -22.69
N ILE A 458 48.09 13.44 -21.61
CA ILE A 458 49.30 12.64 -21.54
C ILE A 458 48.88 11.18 -21.75
N LEU A 459 49.35 10.56 -22.85
CA LEU A 459 49.09 9.16 -23.18
C LEU A 459 50.19 8.25 -22.59
N ASN A 460 49.79 7.22 -21.84
CA ASN A 460 50.68 6.18 -21.33
C ASN A 460 50.16 4.77 -21.67
N SER A 461 50.21 4.36 -22.95
CA SER A 461 49.92 2.96 -23.31
C SER A 461 51.09 2.01 -22.94
N GLN A 462 50.81 0.72 -22.77
CA GLN A 462 51.83 -0.32 -22.59
C GLN A 462 52.29 -0.97 -23.91
N GLN A 463 51.67 -0.61 -25.05
CA GLN A 463 52.10 -1.00 -26.40
C GLN A 463 51.68 0.05 -27.43
#